data_AF-A0A848TWK5-F1
#
_entry.id   AF-A0A848TWK5-F1
#
_cell.length_a   1.000
_cell.length_b   1.000
_cell.length_c   1.000
_cell.angle_alpha   90.00
_cell.angle_beta   90.00
_cell.angle_gamma   90.00
#
_symmetry.space_group_name_H-M   'P 1'
#
loop_
_entity.id
_entity.type
_entity.pdbx_description
1 polymer ?
#
loop_
_entity_poly.entity_id
_entity_poly.type
_entity_poly.pdbx_seq_one_letter_code
_entity_poly.pdbx_strand_id
1 'polypeptide(L)'
;TNPNNPDSDGDGINDGQEFIDSTNPLDDCVSFGGTPLGTSDCDDDGLTNDAEATAGTDPNLADTDDDGITDGQEVIDSTNPMDPCSSIGGTPAASANCDIDIENDLVDPNMNGGAFIIRNIESFPENSVEIYNRWGVKVFETPGYDNQGSVFRGISNGRATIQENEQLPVGVYYYVIKYTLNGEGKSKAGYLYINR
;
A
#
# COMPACT_ATOMS: atom_id res chain seq x y z
N THR A 1 -40.53 5.06 -5.45
CA THR A 1 -41.60 4.42 -6.23
C THR A 1 -42.43 5.42 -7.01
N ASN A 2 -42.56 5.18 -8.32
CA ASN A 2 -43.41 5.95 -9.23
C ASN A 2 -44.59 5.07 -9.69
N PRO A 3 -45.86 5.45 -9.52
CA PRO A 3 -46.99 4.61 -9.93
C PRO A 3 -47.01 4.18 -11.41
N ASN A 4 -46.28 4.88 -12.28
CA ASN A 4 -46.15 4.57 -13.71
C ASN A 4 -44.83 3.89 -14.09
N ASN A 5 -43.92 3.67 -13.15
CA ASN A 5 -42.70 2.90 -13.34
C ASN A 5 -42.63 1.81 -12.25
N PRO A 6 -42.93 0.55 -12.57
CA PRO A 6 -43.01 -0.51 -11.57
C PRO A 6 -41.65 -0.98 -11.05
N ASP A 7 -40.54 -0.56 -11.66
CA ASP A 7 -39.15 -0.85 -11.28
C ASP A 7 -38.41 0.49 -11.28
N SER A 8 -38.38 1.15 -10.12
CA SER A 8 -38.05 2.57 -10.01
C SER A 8 -36.56 2.87 -10.12
N ASP A 9 -35.70 1.95 -9.68
CA ASP A 9 -34.24 2.06 -9.74
C ASP A 9 -33.63 1.27 -10.91
N GLY A 10 -34.38 0.35 -11.53
CA GLY A 10 -34.01 -0.27 -12.80
C GLY A 10 -33.14 -1.50 -12.64
N ASP A 11 -33.12 -2.12 -11.47
CA ASP A 11 -32.30 -3.29 -11.16
C ASP A 11 -32.95 -4.62 -11.62
N GLY A 12 -34.16 -4.55 -12.17
CA GLY A 12 -34.94 -5.68 -12.67
C GLY A 12 -35.90 -6.29 -11.66
N ILE A 13 -35.99 -5.75 -10.44
CA ILE A 13 -36.98 -6.09 -9.43
C ILE A 13 -38.04 -4.99 -9.39
N ASN A 14 -39.32 -5.38 -9.27
CA ASN A 14 -40.38 -4.38 -9.20
C ASN A 14 -40.51 -3.83 -7.77
N ASP A 15 -40.84 -2.55 -7.62
CA ASP A 15 -41.06 -1.82 -6.37
C ASP A 15 -41.90 -2.60 -5.33
N GLY A 16 -42.91 -3.34 -5.83
CA GLY A 16 -43.81 -4.12 -4.98
C GLY A 16 -43.16 -5.38 -4.39
N GLN A 17 -42.24 -6.01 -5.12
CA GLN A 17 -41.48 -7.17 -4.66
C GLN A 17 -40.44 -6.74 -3.62
N GLU A 18 -39.72 -5.66 -3.89
CA GLU A 18 -38.75 -5.09 -2.94
C GLU A 18 -39.41 -4.66 -1.62
N PHE A 19 -40.60 -4.07 -1.69
CA PHE A 19 -41.39 -3.78 -0.50
C PHE A 19 -41.72 -5.05 0.30
N ILE A 20 -42.05 -6.16 -0.37
CA ILE A 20 -42.32 -7.46 0.28
C ILE A 20 -41.04 -8.01 0.91
N ASP A 21 -39.91 -7.88 0.22
CA ASP A 21 -38.61 -8.37 0.66
C ASP A 21 -37.92 -7.44 1.66
N SER A 22 -38.56 -6.31 1.99
CA SER A 22 -38.03 -5.27 2.88
C SER A 22 -36.71 -4.65 2.39
N THR A 23 -36.55 -4.57 1.07
CA THR A 23 -35.47 -3.83 0.41
C THR A 23 -35.95 -2.44 -0.04
N ASN A 24 -35.09 -1.65 -0.73
CA ASN A 24 -35.37 -0.25 -1.04
C ASN A 24 -35.63 -0.03 -2.55
N PRO A 25 -36.88 0.27 -2.95
CA PRO A 25 -37.28 0.50 -4.36
C PRO A 25 -36.72 1.73 -5.06
N LEU A 26 -35.62 2.30 -4.60
CA LEU A 26 -34.99 3.49 -5.16
C LEU A 26 -33.47 3.35 -5.13
N ASP A 27 -32.99 2.13 -4.91
CA ASP A 27 -31.61 1.81 -4.58
C ASP A 27 -31.31 0.41 -5.14
N ASP A 28 -30.80 0.43 -6.37
CA ASP A 28 -30.52 -0.74 -7.17
C ASP A 28 -29.43 -1.64 -6.57
N CYS A 29 -28.66 -1.14 -5.60
CA CYS A 29 -27.66 -1.90 -4.87
C CYS A 29 -28.28 -2.81 -3.79
N VAL A 30 -29.53 -2.55 -3.40
CA VAL A 30 -30.18 -3.23 -2.27
C VAL A 30 -31.38 -4.01 -2.77
N SER A 31 -31.16 -5.20 -3.34
CA SER A 31 -32.24 -6.10 -3.74
C SER A 31 -31.89 -7.58 -3.66
N PHE A 32 -32.91 -8.44 -3.72
CA PHE A 32 -32.71 -9.89 -3.78
C PHE A 32 -32.85 -10.41 -5.21
N GLY A 33 -31.70 -10.67 -5.84
CA GLY A 33 -31.65 -11.23 -7.20
C GLY A 33 -31.85 -10.21 -8.32
N GLY A 34 -31.87 -8.91 -7.99
CA GLY A 34 -31.70 -7.84 -8.97
C GLY A 34 -30.26 -7.75 -9.45
N THR A 35 -30.04 -6.88 -10.42
CA THR A 35 -28.73 -6.57 -10.97
C THR A 35 -28.50 -5.08 -10.84
N PRO A 36 -27.60 -4.64 -9.94
CA PRO A 36 -27.26 -3.23 -9.81
C PRO A 36 -26.81 -2.63 -11.14
N LEU A 37 -27.07 -1.35 -11.34
CA LEU A 37 -26.69 -0.64 -12.55
C LEU A 37 -25.17 -0.48 -12.61
N GLY A 38 -24.61 -0.58 -13.82
CA GLY A 38 -23.18 -0.36 -14.04
C GLY A 38 -22.66 1.03 -13.64
N THR A 39 -23.56 2.02 -13.57
CA THR A 39 -23.24 3.40 -13.18
C THR A 39 -23.36 3.68 -11.69
N SER A 40 -23.87 2.73 -10.91
CA SER A 40 -24.00 2.86 -9.46
C SER A 40 -22.68 2.47 -8.78
N ASP A 41 -22.51 2.93 -7.55
CA ASP A 41 -21.35 2.72 -6.66
C ASP A 41 -21.95 2.11 -5.38
N CYS A 42 -21.93 0.78 -5.27
CA CYS A 42 -22.74 0.08 -4.28
C CYS A 42 -22.08 -0.08 -2.91
N ASP A 43 -20.77 0.16 -2.83
CA ASP A 43 -19.99 0.14 -1.60
C ASP A 43 -19.42 1.51 -1.20
N ASP A 44 -19.77 2.56 -1.97
CA ASP A 44 -19.45 3.97 -1.72
C ASP A 44 -17.94 4.26 -1.68
N ASP A 45 -17.16 3.55 -2.48
CA ASP A 45 -15.69 3.61 -2.49
C ASP A 45 -15.12 4.62 -3.52
N GLY A 46 -15.98 5.10 -4.43
CA GLY A 46 -15.65 6.04 -5.48
C GLY A 46 -15.49 5.44 -6.88
N LEU A 47 -15.65 4.11 -7.04
CA LEU A 47 -15.76 3.43 -8.32
C LEU A 47 -17.21 3.03 -8.59
N THR A 48 -17.61 3.12 -9.85
CA THR A 48 -18.89 2.55 -10.28
C THR A 48 -18.72 1.06 -10.55
N ASN A 49 -19.78 0.27 -10.44
CA ASN A 49 -19.80 -1.17 -10.74
C ASN A 49 -19.15 -1.54 -12.10
N ASP A 50 -19.34 -0.74 -13.16
CA ASP A 50 -18.69 -0.95 -14.47
C ASP A 50 -17.16 -0.67 -14.43
N ALA A 51 -16.74 0.30 -13.62
CA ALA A 51 -15.33 0.63 -13.40
C ALA A 51 -14.64 -0.46 -12.59
N GLU A 52 -15.31 -1.00 -11.58
CA GLU A 52 -14.85 -2.14 -10.79
C GLU A 52 -14.74 -3.42 -11.61
N ALA A 53 -15.74 -3.71 -12.46
CA ALA A 53 -15.65 -4.80 -13.42
C ALA A 53 -14.44 -4.66 -14.36
N THR A 54 -13.99 -3.44 -14.62
CA THR A 54 -12.79 -3.14 -15.42
C THR A 54 -11.51 -3.29 -14.59
N ALA A 55 -11.52 -2.90 -13.31
CA ALA A 55 -10.42 -3.05 -12.36
C ALA A 55 -10.24 -4.51 -11.90
N GLY A 56 -11.30 -5.31 -11.98
CA GLY A 56 -11.35 -6.69 -11.50
C GLY A 56 -11.78 -6.83 -10.04
N THR A 57 -12.29 -5.76 -9.42
CA THR A 57 -12.70 -5.67 -8.01
C THR A 57 -14.13 -6.16 -7.78
N ASP A 58 -14.54 -6.32 -6.52
CA ASP A 58 -15.89 -6.72 -6.15
C ASP A 58 -16.77 -5.50 -5.87
N PRO A 59 -17.85 -5.27 -6.66
CA PRO A 59 -18.74 -4.10 -6.54
C PRO A 59 -19.55 -3.96 -5.25
N ASN A 60 -19.26 -4.78 -4.25
CA ASN A 60 -19.90 -4.72 -2.94
C ASN A 60 -18.87 -4.69 -1.80
N LEU A 61 -17.59 -4.53 -2.12
CA LEU A 61 -16.48 -4.52 -1.17
C LEU A 61 -15.56 -3.36 -1.51
N ALA A 62 -15.69 -2.29 -0.73
CA ALA A 62 -14.90 -1.08 -0.94
C ALA A 62 -13.38 -1.27 -0.91
N ASP A 63 -12.89 -2.39 -0.39
CA ASP A 63 -11.47 -2.79 -0.34
C ASP A 63 -11.43 -4.28 -0.70
N THR A 64 -11.11 -4.60 -1.95
CA THR A 64 -11.22 -5.97 -2.48
C THR A 64 -10.07 -6.86 -2.00
N ASP A 65 -8.89 -6.29 -1.75
CA ASP A 65 -7.70 -7.06 -1.39
C ASP A 65 -7.34 -7.06 0.12
N ASP A 66 -8.19 -6.41 0.92
CA ASP A 66 -8.16 -6.34 2.38
C ASP A 66 -6.86 -5.73 2.93
N ASP A 67 -6.28 -4.75 2.22
CA ASP A 67 -5.07 -4.05 2.67
C ASP A 67 -5.36 -2.77 3.47
N GLY A 68 -6.61 -2.34 3.53
CA GLY A 68 -7.08 -1.17 4.26
C GLY A 68 -7.17 0.11 3.44
N ILE A 69 -6.91 0.06 2.13
CA ILE A 69 -7.14 1.15 1.18
C ILE A 69 -8.31 0.76 0.26
N THR A 70 -9.19 1.71 -0.07
CA THR A 70 -10.31 1.40 -0.94
C THR A 70 -9.91 1.27 -2.41
N ASP A 71 -10.61 0.45 -3.18
CA ASP A 71 -10.29 0.19 -4.59
C ASP A 71 -10.27 1.50 -5.40
N GLY A 72 -11.22 2.39 -5.15
CA GLY A 72 -11.28 3.72 -5.74
C GLY A 72 -10.10 4.62 -5.38
N GLN A 73 -9.61 4.55 -4.15
CA GLN A 73 -8.42 5.29 -3.73
C GLN A 73 -7.16 4.75 -4.39
N GLU A 74 -7.05 3.43 -4.53
CA GLU A 74 -5.93 2.79 -5.22
C GLU A 74 -5.87 3.11 -6.71
N VAL A 75 -7.03 3.14 -7.39
CA VAL A 75 -7.11 3.61 -8.78
C VAL A 75 -6.65 5.06 -8.92
N ILE A 76 -7.02 5.94 -7.97
CA ILE A 76 -6.57 7.34 -7.94
C ILE A 76 -5.05 7.42 -7.74
N ASP A 77 -4.50 6.62 -6.84
CA ASP A 77 -3.07 6.57 -6.52
C ASP A 77 -2.25 5.80 -7.57
N SER A 78 -2.90 5.29 -8.62
CA SER A 78 -2.30 4.48 -9.69
C SER A 78 -1.62 3.22 -9.14
N THR A 79 -2.21 2.64 -8.10
CA THR A 79 -1.83 1.37 -7.52
C THR A 79 -2.79 0.26 -7.98
N ASN A 80 -2.77 -0.94 -7.37
CA ASN A 80 -3.50 -2.10 -7.91
C ASN A 80 -4.48 -2.64 -6.86
N PRO A 81 -5.79 -2.39 -7.01
CA PRO A 81 -6.88 -2.83 -6.10
C PRO A 81 -7.01 -4.33 -5.81
N MET A 82 -6.21 -5.14 -6.52
CA MET A 82 -6.26 -6.61 -6.44
C MET A 82 -4.96 -7.19 -5.90
N ASP A 83 -4.01 -6.33 -5.52
CA ASP A 83 -2.72 -6.72 -5.01
C ASP A 83 -2.43 -5.93 -3.73
N PRO A 84 -2.58 -6.55 -2.54
CA PRO A 84 -2.50 -5.87 -1.26
C PRO A 84 -1.09 -5.34 -0.96
N CYS A 85 -0.12 -5.67 -1.81
CA CYS A 85 1.26 -5.21 -1.77
C CYS A 85 1.49 -3.95 -2.60
N SER A 86 0.48 -3.52 -3.33
CA SER A 86 0.52 -2.44 -4.29
C SER A 86 -0.46 -1.37 -3.86
N SER A 87 -0.21 -0.73 -2.71
CA SER A 87 -0.96 0.43 -2.22
C SER A 87 -0.05 1.50 -1.58
N ILE A 88 -0.61 2.68 -1.30
CA ILE A 88 0.07 3.76 -0.58
C ILE A 88 -0.56 3.94 0.80
N GLY A 89 0.17 3.54 1.85
CA GLY A 89 -0.28 3.69 3.23
C GLY A 89 -1.18 2.56 3.73
N GLY A 90 -1.47 1.56 2.89
CA GLY A 90 -2.15 0.33 3.28
C GLY A 90 -1.29 -0.54 4.22
N THR A 91 -1.97 -1.44 4.92
CA THR A 91 -1.41 -2.47 5.78
C THR A 91 -1.83 -3.84 5.28
N PRO A 92 -1.11 -4.41 4.29
CA PRO A 92 -1.40 -5.74 3.78
C PRO A 92 -1.55 -6.76 4.93
N ALA A 93 -2.49 -7.68 4.78
CA ALA A 93 -2.60 -8.82 5.69
C ALA A 93 -1.25 -9.54 5.79
N ALA A 94 -0.89 -10.04 6.98
CA ALA A 94 0.38 -10.73 7.19
C ALA A 94 0.57 -12.00 6.31
N SER A 95 -0.50 -12.48 5.69
CA SER A 95 -0.50 -13.56 4.69
C SER A 95 -0.19 -13.11 3.26
N ALA A 96 -0.35 -11.81 2.96
CA ALA A 96 0.08 -11.23 1.71
C ALA A 96 1.61 -11.27 1.70
N ASN A 97 2.20 -12.13 0.87
CA ASN A 97 3.65 -12.30 0.76
C ASN A 97 4.27 -11.12 0.01
N CYS A 98 4.04 -9.90 0.49
CA CYS A 98 4.48 -8.66 -0.11
C CYS A 98 5.99 -8.54 -0.02
N ASP A 99 6.58 -8.08 -1.12
CA ASP A 99 8.00 -7.73 -1.12
C ASP A 99 8.22 -6.40 -0.37
N ILE A 100 9.49 -6.01 -0.16
CA ILE A 100 9.83 -4.71 0.39
C ILE A 100 9.85 -3.64 -0.71
N ASP A 101 9.50 -2.40 -0.36
CA ASP A 101 9.64 -1.26 -1.26
C ASP A 101 10.34 -0.06 -0.62
N ILE A 102 11.03 0.75 -1.43
CA ILE A 102 11.72 1.94 -0.93
C ILE A 102 10.74 3.09 -0.93
N GLU A 103 10.26 3.50 0.26
CA GLU A 103 9.31 4.62 0.38
C GLU A 103 10.00 5.95 0.07
N ASN A 104 11.21 6.13 0.60
CA ASN A 104 12.02 7.30 0.32
C ASN A 104 13.49 6.93 0.29
N ASP A 105 14.19 7.43 -0.71
CA ASP A 105 15.64 7.36 -0.86
C ASP A 105 16.32 8.71 -0.53
N LEU A 106 15.54 9.73 -0.18
CA LEU A 106 16.02 11.02 0.31
C LEU A 106 16.02 11.07 1.83
N VAL A 107 17.21 11.15 2.41
CA VAL A 107 17.45 11.30 3.86
C VAL A 107 17.67 12.78 4.16
N ASP A 108 16.61 13.49 4.53
CA ASP A 108 16.62 14.93 4.87
C ASP A 108 15.98 15.16 6.24
N PRO A 109 16.65 15.81 7.22
CA PRO A 109 16.07 16.07 8.54
C PRO A 109 14.70 16.78 8.54
N ASN A 110 14.38 17.52 7.46
CA ASN A 110 13.12 18.25 7.32
C ASN A 110 12.00 17.42 6.65
N MET A 111 12.29 16.20 6.19
CA MET A 111 11.35 15.29 5.55
C MET A 111 11.39 13.92 6.24
N ASN A 112 10.24 13.36 6.62
CA ASN A 112 10.13 12.02 7.24
C ASN A 112 11.07 11.81 8.46
N GLY A 113 11.34 12.87 9.22
CA GLY A 113 12.28 12.83 10.35
C GLY A 113 13.72 12.45 9.96
N GLY A 114 14.08 12.60 8.69
CA GLY A 114 15.39 12.26 8.14
C GLY A 114 15.71 10.78 8.16
N ALA A 115 14.72 9.90 8.10
CA ALA A 115 14.91 8.45 8.04
C ALA A 115 14.89 7.93 6.59
N PHE A 116 15.66 6.88 6.31
CA PHE A 116 15.48 6.03 5.12
C PHE A 116 14.35 5.03 5.42
N ILE A 117 13.20 5.15 4.77
CA ILE A 117 12.03 4.31 5.05
C ILE A 117 11.88 3.24 3.98
N ILE A 118 11.70 2.01 4.44
CA ILE A 118 11.49 0.83 3.60
C ILE A 118 10.12 0.26 3.96
N ARG A 119 9.15 0.34 3.04
CA ARG A 119 7.82 -0.23 3.24
C ARG A 119 7.91 -1.73 3.45
N ASN A 120 7.09 -2.22 4.39
CA ASN A 120 6.91 -3.64 4.70
C ASN A 120 8.18 -4.36 5.23
N ILE A 121 9.23 -3.62 5.64
CA ILE A 121 10.48 -4.23 6.13
C ILE A 121 10.30 -4.96 7.48
N GLU A 122 9.31 -4.55 8.27
CA GLU A 122 8.94 -5.12 9.57
C GLU A 122 8.40 -6.55 9.46
N SER A 123 7.83 -6.91 8.30
CA SER A 123 7.42 -8.29 7.97
C SER A 123 8.61 -9.24 7.78
N PHE A 124 9.83 -8.69 7.70
CA PHE A 124 11.08 -9.43 7.54
C PHE A 124 12.00 -9.20 8.74
N PRO A 125 11.71 -9.73 9.95
CA PRO A 125 12.49 -9.44 11.16
C PRO A 125 13.97 -9.86 11.06
N GLU A 126 14.28 -10.85 10.22
CA GLU A 126 15.65 -11.33 9.94
C GLU A 126 16.35 -10.54 8.81
N ASN A 127 15.80 -9.38 8.40
CA ASN A 127 16.41 -8.55 7.38
C ASN A 127 17.76 -7.96 7.84
N SER A 128 18.52 -7.43 6.89
CA SER A 128 19.68 -6.58 7.19
C SER A 128 19.80 -5.46 6.18
N VAL A 129 20.19 -4.29 6.67
CA VAL A 129 20.44 -3.11 5.84
C VAL A 129 21.90 -2.69 6.02
N GLU A 130 22.59 -2.56 4.89
CA GLU A 130 23.97 -2.08 4.80
C GLU A 130 24.01 -0.83 3.92
N ILE A 131 24.74 0.20 4.33
CA ILE A 131 24.92 1.43 3.54
C ILE A 131 26.40 1.73 3.40
N TYR A 132 26.78 2.11 2.19
CA TYR A 132 28.15 2.35 1.75
C TYR A 132 28.30 3.77 1.24
N ASN A 133 29.45 4.38 1.53
CA ASN A 133 29.81 5.66 0.91
C ASN A 133 30.34 5.46 -0.52
N ARG A 134 30.61 6.57 -1.23
CA ARG A 134 31.13 6.56 -2.61
C ARG A 134 32.44 5.81 -2.84
N TRP A 135 33.18 5.48 -1.77
CA TRP A 135 34.43 4.72 -1.84
C TRP A 135 34.23 3.22 -1.57
N GLY A 136 32.97 2.77 -1.42
CA GLY A 136 32.63 1.38 -1.11
C GLY A 136 32.87 1.02 0.36
N VAL A 137 33.07 1.99 1.24
CA VAL A 137 33.25 1.73 2.68
C VAL A 137 31.87 1.67 3.33
N LYS A 138 31.61 0.58 4.09
CA LYS A 138 30.37 0.42 4.86
C LYS A 138 30.33 1.44 6.00
N VAL A 139 29.35 2.32 5.96
CA VAL A 139 29.13 3.40 6.95
C VAL A 139 27.96 3.11 7.88
N PHE A 140 27.04 2.24 7.49
CA PHE A 140 25.95 1.78 8.34
C PHE A 140 25.67 0.30 8.12
N GLU A 141 25.33 -0.40 9.21
CA GLU A 141 24.87 -1.78 9.20
C GLU A 141 23.91 -2.01 10.36
N THR A 142 22.77 -2.63 10.09
CA THR A 142 21.92 -3.17 11.16
C THR A 142 21.22 -4.44 10.68
N PRO A 143 21.17 -5.51 11.49
CA PRO A 143 20.16 -6.54 11.36
C PRO A 143 18.81 -6.02 11.88
N GLY A 144 17.70 -6.57 11.40
CA GLY A 144 16.34 -6.27 11.84
C GLY A 144 15.99 -4.78 11.72
N TYR A 145 16.13 -4.21 10.53
CA TYR A 145 15.68 -2.84 10.25
C TYR A 145 14.16 -2.75 10.38
N ASP A 146 13.64 -1.73 11.07
CA ASP A 146 12.22 -1.65 11.48
C ASP A 146 11.59 -0.26 11.31
N ASN A 147 12.22 0.63 10.53
CA ASN A 147 11.83 2.04 10.33
C ASN A 147 11.69 2.90 11.61
N GLN A 148 11.92 2.34 12.80
CA GLN A 148 11.66 2.96 14.08
C GLN A 148 12.92 2.98 14.94
N GLY A 149 13.26 1.87 15.59
CA GLY A 149 14.40 1.74 16.49
C GLY A 149 15.71 1.50 15.75
N SER A 150 15.69 0.58 14.79
CA SER A 150 16.80 0.18 13.93
C SER A 150 16.67 0.88 12.57
N VAL A 151 16.92 2.18 12.54
CA VAL A 151 16.67 3.04 11.36
C VAL A 151 17.88 3.92 11.02
N PHE A 152 18.15 4.08 9.73
CA PHE A 152 19.22 4.94 9.25
C PHE A 152 18.75 6.39 9.12
N ARG A 153 19.44 7.30 9.82
CA ARG A 153 19.17 8.75 9.82
C ARG A 153 20.35 9.61 9.35
N GLY A 154 21.17 9.03 8.47
CA GLY A 154 22.42 9.68 8.03
C GLY A 154 23.50 9.75 9.11
N ILE A 155 23.48 8.84 10.07
CA ILE A 155 24.46 8.72 11.15
C ILE A 155 25.21 7.39 10.97
N SER A 156 26.54 7.44 11.06
CA SER A 156 27.40 6.27 10.89
C SER A 156 27.42 5.39 12.15
N ASN A 157 27.31 4.07 11.98
CA ASN A 157 27.69 3.06 12.99
C ASN A 157 28.77 2.08 12.47
N GLY A 158 29.32 2.35 11.27
CA GLY A 158 30.33 1.52 10.63
C GLY A 158 31.72 1.64 11.26
N ARG A 159 32.45 0.52 11.34
CA ARG A 159 33.75 0.38 12.04
C ARG A 159 34.94 1.07 11.38
N ALA A 160 34.86 1.51 10.12
CA ALA A 160 36.06 1.67 9.29
C ALA A 160 36.66 3.08 9.16
N THR A 161 35.94 4.19 9.37
CA THR A 161 36.56 5.53 9.13
C THR A 161 36.02 6.71 9.90
N ILE A 162 34.99 6.57 10.73
CA ILE A 162 34.29 7.72 11.32
C ILE A 162 33.81 7.30 12.71
N GLN A 163 33.92 8.18 13.70
CA GLN A 163 33.51 7.88 15.06
C GLN A 163 32.07 7.35 15.04
N GLU A 164 31.80 6.25 15.75
CA GLU A 164 30.45 5.76 15.96
C GLU A 164 29.58 6.95 16.44
N ASN A 165 28.46 7.22 15.75
CA ASN A 165 27.58 8.37 15.96
C ASN A 165 27.96 9.71 15.28
N GLU A 166 28.87 9.73 14.29
CA GLU A 166 29.10 10.94 13.49
C GLU A 166 28.06 11.07 12.36
N GLN A 167 27.62 12.31 12.12
CA GLN A 167 26.78 12.63 10.96
C GLN A 167 27.57 12.44 9.66
N LEU A 168 26.99 11.71 8.73
CA LEU A 168 27.59 11.48 7.42
C LEU A 168 27.47 12.74 6.54
N PRO A 169 28.49 13.05 5.70
CA PRO A 169 28.43 14.17 4.77
C PRO A 169 27.28 14.06 3.78
N VAL A 170 26.80 15.22 3.30
CA VAL A 170 25.85 15.29 2.18
C VAL A 170 26.40 14.57 0.95
N GLY A 171 25.52 13.89 0.23
CA GLY A 171 25.91 13.18 -0.99
C GLY A 171 25.17 11.87 -1.21
N VAL A 172 25.59 11.18 -2.26
CA VAL A 172 25.03 9.89 -2.67
C VAL A 172 25.72 8.76 -1.91
N TYR A 173 24.91 7.82 -1.42
CA TYR A 173 25.30 6.59 -0.77
C TYR A 173 24.64 5.41 -1.50
N TYR A 174 25.16 4.21 -1.27
CA TYR A 174 24.65 2.98 -1.86
C TYR A 174 24.13 2.06 -0.76
N TYR A 175 22.92 1.56 -0.87
CA TYR A 175 22.33 0.64 0.10
C TYR A 175 22.24 -0.79 -0.47
N VAL A 176 22.32 -1.77 0.43
CA VAL A 176 22.01 -3.17 0.18
C VAL A 176 21.12 -3.67 1.30
N ILE A 177 19.95 -4.21 0.94
CA ILE A 177 18.98 -4.80 1.85
C ILE A 177 18.93 -6.29 1.54
N LYS A 178 19.04 -7.14 2.55
CA LYS A 178 18.95 -8.60 2.43
C LYS A 178 17.83 -9.10 3.33
N TYR A 179 16.99 -9.99 2.82
CA TYR A 179 15.81 -10.49 3.52
C TYR A 179 15.39 -11.84 2.90
N THR A 180 14.44 -12.55 3.52
CA THR A 180 13.94 -13.83 3.02
C THR A 180 12.47 -13.71 2.69
N LEU A 181 12.08 -13.98 1.45
CA LEU A 181 10.69 -13.99 1.00
C LEU A 181 10.34 -15.40 0.52
N ASN A 182 9.28 -16.00 1.04
CA ASN A 182 8.84 -17.36 0.69
C ASN A 182 9.93 -18.43 0.82
N GLY A 183 10.84 -18.28 1.80
CA GLY A 183 11.97 -19.17 2.02
C GLY A 183 13.16 -18.97 1.07
N GLU A 184 13.07 -18.02 0.14
CA GLU A 184 14.18 -17.64 -0.74
C GLU A 184 14.88 -16.37 -0.22
N GLY A 185 16.22 -16.42 -0.16
CA GLY A 185 17.01 -15.22 0.12
C GLY A 185 16.92 -14.22 -1.04
N LYS A 186 16.48 -13.00 -0.75
CA LYS A 186 16.39 -11.88 -1.68
C LYS A 186 17.39 -10.78 -1.31
N SER A 187 17.69 -9.93 -2.27
CA SER A 187 18.47 -8.71 -2.05
C SER A 187 17.96 -7.56 -2.92
N LYS A 188 17.74 -6.39 -2.32
CA LYS A 188 17.40 -5.13 -3.01
C LYS A 188 18.52 -4.12 -2.78
N ALA A 189 18.97 -3.43 -3.82
CA ALA A 189 20.08 -2.50 -3.72
C ALA A 189 19.85 -1.30 -4.64
N GLY A 190 20.44 -0.16 -4.28
CA GLY A 190 20.22 1.10 -4.98
C GLY A 190 20.98 2.24 -4.33
N TYR A 191 20.57 3.46 -4.65
CA TYR A 191 21.21 4.67 -4.14
C TYR A 191 20.26 5.44 -3.24
N LEU A 192 20.82 6.12 -2.25
CA LEU A 192 20.10 7.10 -1.45
C LEU A 192 20.91 8.39 -1.39
N TYR A 193 20.24 9.51 -1.18
CA TYR A 193 20.88 10.82 -1.04
C TYR A 193 20.67 11.36 0.36
N ILE A 194 21.76 11.80 1.00
CA ILE A 194 21.70 12.53 2.26
C ILE A 194 21.72 14.03 1.95
N ASN A 195 20.69 14.74 2.39
CA ASN A 195 20.58 16.19 2.35
C ASN A 195 20.61 16.79 3.76
N ARG A 196 21.04 18.06 3.88
CA ARG A 196 21.14 18.78 5.16
C ARG A 196 20.77 20.25 4.99
#